data_AF-A0A501X741-F1
#
_entry.id   AF-A0A501X741-F1
#
_cell.length_a   1.000
_cell.length_b   1.000
_cell.length_c   1.000
_cell.angle_alpha   90.00
_cell.angle_beta   90.00
_cell.angle_gamma   90.00
#
_symmetry.space_group_name_H-M   'P 1'
#
loop_
_entity.id
_entity.type
_entity.pdbx_description
1 polymer ?
#
loop_
_entity_poly.entity_id
_entity_poly.type
_entity_poly.pdbx_seq_one_letter_code
_entity_poly.pdbx_strand_id
1 'polypeptide(L)'
;MAGVDSILRFMNLQRIKFIIWRLVMCKLGYHYKKTPTGAIPNFCGACGYAFNPNAYQIYEITFLDGSSLTVSATNEFHAKNLVCFETGFMGVPLINKVKIHESNIKSVVLVCDKI
;
A
#
# COMPACT_ATOMS: atom_id res chain seq x y z
N MET A 1 -9.01 1.72 39.04
CA MET A 1 -8.14 0.97 38.11
C MET A 1 -8.93 0.03 37.16
N ALA A 2 -10.18 0.36 36.78
CA ALA A 2 -11.03 -0.54 35.97
C ALA A 2 -10.96 -0.30 34.44
N GLY A 3 -10.23 0.73 33.99
CA GLY A 3 -10.19 1.14 32.57
C GLY A 3 -9.18 0.40 31.70
N VAL A 4 -8.11 -0.16 32.28
CA VAL A 4 -7.02 -0.79 31.50
C VAL A 4 -7.36 -2.24 31.15
N ASP A 5 -8.03 -2.96 32.05
CA ASP A 5 -8.46 -4.36 31.83
C ASP A 5 -9.55 -4.49 30.76
N SER A 6 -10.46 -3.51 30.65
CA SER A 6 -11.49 -3.49 29.62
C SER A 6 -10.92 -3.24 28.22
N ILE A 7 -9.91 -2.36 28.12
CA ILE A 7 -9.17 -2.08 26.88
C ILE A 7 -8.35 -3.30 26.45
N LEU A 8 -7.62 -3.93 27.39
CA LEU A 8 -6.86 -5.16 27.15
C LEU A 8 -7.77 -6.32 26.68
N ARG A 9 -8.95 -6.48 27.29
CA ARG A 9 -9.94 -7.48 26.85
C ARG A 9 -10.49 -7.17 25.47
N PHE A 10 -10.81 -5.91 25.17
CA PHE A 10 -11.31 -5.51 23.85
C PHE A 10 -10.26 -5.72 22.73
N MET A 11 -9.00 -5.35 22.98
CA MET A 11 -7.89 -5.58 22.05
C MET A 11 -7.65 -7.07 21.79
N ASN A 12 -7.78 -7.91 22.81
CA ASN A 12 -7.67 -9.37 22.67
C ASN A 12 -8.83 -9.99 21.87
N LEU A 13 -10.07 -9.53 22.07
CA LEU A 13 -11.24 -9.99 21.30
C LEU A 13 -11.11 -9.66 19.80
N GLN A 14 -10.61 -8.47 19.46
CA GLN A 14 -10.37 -8.10 18.06
C GLN A 14 -9.29 -8.99 17.41
N ARG A 15 -8.21 -9.30 18.14
CA ARG A 15 -7.14 -10.19 17.65
C ARG A 15 -7.65 -11.61 17.42
N ILE A 16 -8.41 -12.17 18.37
CA ILE A 16 -9.02 -13.50 18.23
C ILE A 16 -9.97 -13.55 17.04
N LYS A 17 -10.80 -12.52 16.85
CA LYS A 17 -11.68 -12.41 15.68
C LYS A 17 -10.90 -12.43 14.37
N PHE A 18 -9.77 -11.71 14.29
CA PHE A 18 -8.90 -11.71 13.11
C PHE A 18 -8.27 -13.08 12.85
N ILE A 19 -7.85 -13.78 13.88
CA ILE A 19 -7.29 -15.13 13.78
C ILE A 19 -8.35 -16.11 13.24
N ILE A 20 -9.56 -16.10 13.80
CA ILE A 20 -10.67 -16.95 13.34
C ILE A 20 -11.02 -16.60 11.89
N TRP A 21 -11.08 -15.31 11.54
CA TRP A 21 -11.34 -14.87 10.16
C TRP A 21 -10.27 -15.37 9.18
N ARG A 22 -8.99 -15.32 9.58
CA ARG A 22 -7.87 -15.85 8.78
C ARG A 22 -7.99 -17.36 8.58
N LEU A 23 -8.30 -18.11 9.63
CA LEU A 23 -8.29 -19.58 9.59
C LEU A 23 -9.53 -20.18 8.92
N VAL A 24 -10.69 -19.53 9.05
CA VAL A 24 -11.97 -20.03 8.55
C VAL A 24 -12.40 -19.26 7.31
N MET A 25 -12.71 -17.97 7.45
CA MET A 25 -13.35 -17.18 6.39
C MET A 25 -12.45 -17.03 5.17
N CYS A 26 -11.16 -16.74 5.37
CA CYS A 26 -10.23 -16.58 4.25
C CYS A 26 -10.00 -17.88 3.48
N LYS A 27 -10.01 -19.05 4.15
CA LYS A 27 -9.91 -20.35 3.47
C LYS A 27 -11.14 -20.67 2.62
N LEU A 28 -12.30 -20.12 3.00
CA LEU A 28 -13.56 -20.23 2.26
C LEU A 28 -13.70 -19.14 1.17
N GLY A 29 -12.67 -18.34 0.90
CA GLY A 29 -12.68 -17.27 -0.10
C GLY A 29 -13.27 -15.93 0.38
N TYR A 30 -13.73 -15.86 1.63
CA TYR A 30 -14.25 -14.62 2.22
C TYR A 30 -13.12 -13.78 2.83
N HIS A 31 -12.50 -12.97 1.97
CA HIS A 31 -11.39 -12.12 2.36
C HIS A 31 -11.86 -10.79 3.02
N TYR A 32 -11.12 -10.37 4.05
CA TYR A 32 -11.41 -9.17 4.83
C TYR A 32 -11.01 -7.90 4.07
N LYS A 33 -12.01 -7.13 3.61
CA LYS A 33 -11.85 -5.92 2.77
C LYS A 33 -11.92 -4.60 3.53
N LYS A 34 -11.91 -4.60 4.87
CA LYS A 34 -12.23 -3.39 5.62
C LYS A 34 -11.03 -2.43 5.65
N THR A 35 -11.14 -1.31 4.95
CA THR A 35 -10.33 -0.10 5.19
C THR A 35 -11.16 0.92 5.97
N PRO A 36 -10.52 1.83 6.73
CA PRO A 36 -11.22 2.95 7.36
C PRO A 36 -11.96 3.86 6.38
N THR A 37 -11.53 3.87 5.12
CA THR A 37 -12.01 4.77 4.06
C THR A 37 -13.08 4.15 3.15
N GLY A 38 -13.47 2.89 3.37
CA GLY A 38 -14.44 2.18 2.54
C GLY A 38 -13.91 1.71 1.17
N ALA A 39 -12.67 2.07 0.82
CA ALA A 39 -12.01 1.57 -0.38
C ALA A 39 -11.62 0.09 -0.24
N ILE A 40 -11.65 -0.67 -1.34
CA ILE A 40 -11.15 -2.04 -1.35
C ILE A 40 -9.62 -1.99 -1.17
N PRO A 41 -9.06 -2.63 -0.13
CA PRO A 41 -7.61 -2.63 0.07
C PRO A 41 -6.93 -3.49 -0.99
N ASN A 42 -5.65 -3.23 -1.25
CA ASN A 42 -4.85 -4.07 -2.14
C ASN A 42 -4.72 -5.51 -1.62
N PHE A 43 -4.72 -5.69 -0.29
CA PHE A 43 -4.56 -6.98 0.38
C PHE A 43 -5.64 -7.23 1.43
N CYS A 44 -5.96 -8.49 1.65
CA CYS A 44 -6.79 -8.92 2.74
C CYS A 44 -6.09 -8.67 4.08
N GLY A 45 -6.72 -7.86 4.94
CA GLY A 45 -6.15 -7.53 6.26
C GLY A 45 -5.99 -8.70 7.22
N ALA A 46 -6.54 -9.89 6.89
CA ALA A 46 -6.46 -11.08 7.73
C ALA A 46 -5.46 -12.14 7.22
N CYS A 47 -5.43 -12.42 5.91
CA CYS A 47 -4.59 -13.49 5.34
C CYS A 47 -3.54 -13.01 4.33
N GLY A 48 -3.54 -11.73 3.95
CA GLY A 48 -2.61 -11.20 2.96
C GLY A 48 -2.96 -11.52 1.51
N TYR A 49 -4.12 -12.14 1.23
CA TYR A 49 -4.59 -12.37 -0.14
C TYR A 49 -4.63 -11.05 -0.95
N ALA A 50 -4.01 -11.03 -2.12
CA ALA A 50 -3.99 -9.86 -2.99
C ALA A 50 -5.32 -9.70 -3.74
N PHE A 51 -6.09 -8.67 -3.40
CA PHE A 51 -7.24 -8.27 -4.21
C PHE A 51 -6.82 -7.55 -5.48
N ASN A 52 -5.73 -6.80 -5.39
CA ASN A 52 -5.10 -6.15 -6.53
C ASN A 52 -3.76 -6.85 -6.82
N PRO A 53 -3.69 -7.75 -7.82
CA PRO A 53 -2.45 -8.44 -8.17
C PRO A 53 -1.38 -7.49 -8.71
N ASN A 54 -1.75 -6.28 -9.14
CA ASN A 54 -0.83 -5.25 -9.58
C ASN A 54 -0.29 -4.40 -8.42
N ALA A 55 -0.67 -4.69 -7.18
CA ALA A 55 -0.13 -3.99 -6.02
C ALA A 55 1.33 -4.40 -5.78
N TYR A 56 2.21 -3.39 -5.70
CA TYR A 56 3.68 -3.53 -5.60
C TYR A 56 4.38 -3.94 -6.89
N GLN A 57 3.80 -3.61 -8.05
CA GLN A 57 4.53 -3.67 -9.30
C GLN A 57 5.65 -2.62 -9.34
N ILE A 58 6.79 -3.00 -9.90
CA ILE A 58 7.94 -2.11 -10.05
C ILE A 58 7.77 -1.33 -11.35
N TYR A 59 7.76 -0.02 -11.24
CA TYR A 59 7.73 0.90 -12.38
C TYR A 59 9.07 1.62 -12.47
N GLU A 60 9.63 1.66 -13.67
CA GLU A 60 10.77 2.50 -14.00
C GLU A 60 10.27 3.79 -14.61
N ILE A 61 10.69 4.91 -14.02
CA ILE A 61 10.30 6.24 -14.43
C ILE A 61 11.53 6.90 -15.02
N THR A 62 11.43 7.29 -16.29
CA THR A 62 12.49 8.01 -17.00
C THR A 62 12.16 9.49 -17.02
N PHE A 63 13.12 10.31 -16.65
CA PHE A 63 13.01 11.77 -16.66
C PHE A 63 13.50 12.36 -17.99
N LEU A 64 13.17 13.63 -18.23
CA LEU A 64 13.61 14.35 -19.43
C LEU A 64 15.14 14.54 -19.50
N ASP A 65 15.82 14.54 -18.35
CA ASP A 65 17.28 14.61 -18.25
C ASP A 65 17.98 13.28 -18.59
N GLY A 66 17.20 12.21 -18.82
CA GLY A 66 17.71 10.86 -19.11
C GLY A 66 18.00 10.01 -17.88
N SER A 67 17.82 10.53 -16.66
CA SER A 67 17.91 9.73 -15.44
C SER A 67 16.68 8.81 -15.29
N SER A 68 16.84 7.70 -14.56
CA SER A 68 15.73 6.81 -14.23
C SER A 68 15.64 6.51 -12.74
N LEU A 69 14.40 6.28 -12.27
CA LEU A 69 14.07 5.94 -10.90
C LEU A 69 13.07 4.80 -10.88
N THR A 70 13.35 3.77 -10.07
CA THR A 70 12.45 2.64 -9.86
C THR A 70 11.58 2.88 -8.62
N VAL A 71 10.26 2.76 -8.76
CA VAL A 71 9.30 2.87 -7.66
C VAL A 71 8.35 1.68 -7.65
N SER A 72 8.00 1.22 -6.44
CA SER A 72 6.97 0.18 -6.27
C SER A 72 5.60 0.85 -6.12
N ALA A 73 4.72 0.64 -7.08
CA ALA A 73 3.41 1.28 -7.13
C ALA A 73 2.27 0.27 -7.42
N THR A 74 1.04 0.78 -7.45
CA THR A 74 -0.18 -0.01 -7.73
C THR A 74 -0.73 0.23 -9.13
N ASN A 75 -0.32 1.32 -9.75
CA ASN A 75 -0.62 1.74 -11.12
C ASN A 75 0.35 2.88 -11.51
N GLU A 76 0.35 3.26 -12.79
CA GLU A 76 1.20 4.32 -13.33
C GLU A 76 0.97 5.68 -12.64
N PHE A 77 -0.28 6.01 -12.31
CA PHE A 77 -0.62 7.26 -11.62
C PHE A 77 -0.03 7.32 -10.21
N HIS A 78 -0.09 6.21 -9.48
CA HIS A 78 0.53 6.08 -8.16
C HIS A 78 2.06 6.15 -8.30
N ALA A 79 2.65 5.52 -9.32
CA ALA A 79 4.08 5.60 -9.58
C ALA A 79 4.53 7.06 -9.82
N LYS A 80 3.83 7.81 -10.68
CA LYS A 80 4.08 9.25 -10.89
C LYS A 80 3.95 10.05 -9.59
N ASN A 81 2.87 9.82 -8.84
CA ASN A 81 2.65 10.52 -7.59
C ASN A 81 3.72 10.21 -6.55
N LEU A 82 4.26 8.99 -6.47
CA LEU A 82 5.35 8.64 -5.56
C LEU A 82 6.65 9.37 -5.87
N VAL A 83 6.88 9.70 -7.14
CA VAL A 83 8.05 10.47 -7.59
C VAL A 83 7.85 11.97 -7.37
N CYS A 84 6.64 12.47 -7.58
CA CYS A 84 6.31 13.87 -7.30
C CYS A 84 6.19 14.15 -5.77
N PHE A 85 5.75 13.15 -5.01
CA PHE A 85 5.44 13.24 -3.58
C PHE A 85 5.98 11.98 -2.90
N GLU A 86 7.04 12.10 -2.09
CA GLU A 86 7.64 10.91 -1.47
C GLU A 86 6.65 10.12 -0.60
N THR A 87 6.91 8.81 -0.53
CA THR A 87 6.17 7.79 0.22
C THR A 87 5.90 8.18 1.67
N GLY A 88 4.72 8.71 1.93
CA GLY A 88 4.13 8.86 3.25
C GLY A 88 2.63 8.90 3.10
N PHE A 89 1.90 8.16 3.94
CA PHE A 89 0.44 8.21 4.03
C PHE A 89 -0.11 9.64 4.26
N MET A 90 0.77 10.57 4.61
CA MET A 90 0.60 12.01 4.64
C MET A 90 1.90 12.57 4.03
N GLY A 91 1.84 13.32 2.93
CA GLY A 91 3.03 13.81 2.22
C GLY A 91 3.94 14.66 3.12
N VAL A 92 4.90 14.01 3.79
CA VAL A 92 5.92 14.69 4.59
C VAL A 92 6.96 15.22 3.61
N PRO A 93 7.20 16.54 3.53
CA PRO A 93 8.26 17.07 2.69
C PRO A 93 9.61 16.64 3.25
N LEU A 94 10.48 16.13 2.39
CA LEU A 94 11.87 15.96 2.73
C LEU A 94 12.50 17.32 2.93
N ILE A 95 13.02 17.52 4.13
CA ILE A 95 14.03 18.52 4.37
C ILE A 95 15.26 18.03 3.58
N ASN A 96 15.55 18.68 2.44
CA ASN A 96 16.73 18.50 1.55
C ASN A 96 16.67 17.52 0.36
N LYS A 97 15.51 17.26 -0.25
CA LYS A 97 15.46 16.61 -1.59
C LYS A 97 14.62 17.40 -2.58
N VAL A 98 15.05 17.39 -3.85
CA VAL A 98 14.42 18.12 -4.96
C VAL A 98 13.03 17.55 -5.23
N LYS A 99 12.00 18.41 -5.22
CA LYS A 99 10.65 18.04 -5.66
C LYS A 99 10.66 17.93 -7.18
N ILE A 100 10.31 16.76 -7.71
CA ILE A 100 10.20 16.54 -9.14
C ILE A 100 8.78 16.89 -9.59
N HIS A 101 8.65 17.75 -10.59
CA HIS A 101 7.35 18.09 -11.16
C HIS A 101 6.95 17.05 -12.22
N GLU A 102 5.65 16.80 -12.40
CA GLU A 102 5.16 15.81 -13.37
C GLU A 102 5.64 16.09 -14.80
N SER A 103 5.79 17.36 -15.17
CA SER A 103 6.31 17.77 -16.50
C SER A 103 7.74 17.28 -16.79
N ASN A 104 8.51 16.90 -15.76
CA ASN A 104 9.86 16.38 -15.94
C ASN A 104 9.88 14.88 -16.19
N ILE A 105 8.73 14.20 -16.11
CA ILE A 105 8.59 12.77 -16.37
C ILE A 105 8.40 12.57 -17.87
N LYS A 106 9.33 11.84 -18.49
CA LYS A 106 9.29 11.49 -19.92
C LYS A 106 8.42 10.27 -20.16
N SER A 107 8.61 9.23 -19.35
CA SER A 107 7.89 7.96 -19.48
C SER A 107 7.83 7.20 -18.17
N VAL A 108 6.78 6.39 -18.02
CA VAL A 108 6.59 5.44 -16.93
C VAL A 108 6.38 4.08 -17.56
N VAL A 109 7.23 3.11 -17.25
CA VAL A 109 7.18 1.77 -17.83
C VAL A 109 7.11 0.75 -16.70
N LEU A 110 6.20 -0.21 -16.84
CA LEU A 110 6.15 -1.36 -15.95
C LEU A 110 7.37 -2.25 -16.21
N VAL A 111 8.19 -2.44 -15.19
CA VAL A 111 9.27 -3.43 -15.23
C VAL A 111 8.64 -4.76 -14.90
N CYS A 112 8.43 -5.58 -15.93
CA CYS A 112 7.97 -6.97 -15.77
C CYS A 112 9.11 -7.84 -15.23
N ASP A 113 9.55 -7.58 -13.99
CA ASP A 113 10.31 -8.58 -13.26
C ASP A 113 9.31 -9.62 -12.75
N LYS A 114 9.20 -10.72 -13.52
CA LYS A 114 8.66 -11.97 -13.01
C LYS A 114 9.57 -12.42 -11.87
N ILE A 115 9.18 -12.15 -10.63
CA ILE A 115 9.64 -12.89 -9.46
C ILE A 115 8.96 -14.26 -9.47
#